data_AF-A0A376KS63-F1
#
_entry.id   AF-A0A376KS63-F1
#
_cell.length_a   1.000
_cell.length_b   1.000
_cell.length_c   1.000
_cell.angle_alpha   90.00
_cell.angle_beta   90.00
_cell.angle_gamma   90.00
#
_symmetry.space_group_name_H-M   'P 1'
#
loop_
_entity.id
_entity.type
_entity.pdbx_description
1 polymer ?
#
loop_
_entity_poly.entity_id
_entity_poly.type
_entity_poly.pdbx_seq_one_letter_code
_entity_poly.pdbx_strand_id
1 'polypeptide(L)'
;MRTILETLAEHAPIQSDPHELTAVVRVALGRAITQQWFPGKDEVHVIGLDTPLERLLLQALQGGGGLEPGLADRLLAQTQEALSRQEMLGAPPVLLVKPRAATIIVSLPAPQLAAVSGPVESGTV
;
A
#
# COMPACT_ATOMS: atom_id res chain seq x y z
N MET A 1 10.17 -19.04 0.95
CA MET A 1 11.47 -18.92 0.25
C MET A 1 11.40 -19.29 -1.23
N ARG A 2 10.80 -20.43 -1.63
CA ARG A 2 10.68 -20.84 -3.05
C ARG A 2 10.14 -19.75 -3.98
N THR A 3 8.94 -19.22 -3.71
CA THR A 3 8.28 -18.19 -4.55
C THR A 3 9.12 -16.93 -4.75
N ILE A 4 9.86 -16.49 -3.72
CA ILE A 4 10.73 -15.31 -3.81
C ILE A 4 11.86 -15.59 -4.80
N LEU A 5 12.54 -16.73 -4.65
CA LEU A 5 13.66 -17.10 -5.50
C LEU A 5 13.25 -17.36 -6.96
N GLU A 6 12.09 -17.99 -7.18
CA GLU A 6 11.52 -18.19 -8.52
C GLU A 6 11.20 -16.86 -9.19
N THR A 7 10.51 -15.96 -8.49
CA THR A 7 10.14 -14.64 -9.02
C THR A 7 11.39 -13.81 -9.37
N LEU A 8 12.40 -13.83 -8.50
CA LEU A 8 13.67 -13.15 -8.77
C LEU A 8 14.43 -13.78 -9.94
N ALA A 9 14.49 -15.11 -10.03
CA ALA A 9 15.17 -15.78 -11.13
C ALA A 9 14.54 -15.48 -12.50
N GLU A 10 13.21 -15.29 -12.53
CA GLU A 10 12.47 -14.96 -13.74
C GLU A 10 12.60 -13.48 -14.15
N HIS A 11 12.63 -12.55 -13.18
CA HIS A 11 12.57 -11.11 -13.47
C HIS A 11 13.94 -10.40 -13.42
N ALA A 12 14.91 -10.90 -12.64
CA ALA A 12 16.25 -10.31 -12.53
C ALA A 12 17.05 -10.23 -13.85
N PRO A 13 16.86 -11.12 -14.86
CA PRO A 13 17.55 -10.99 -16.13
C PRO A 13 17.12 -9.76 -16.96
N ILE A 14 15.91 -9.25 -16.71
CA ILE A 14 15.30 -8.16 -17.50
C ILE A 14 15.22 -6.87 -16.67
N GLN A 15 15.09 -6.98 -15.35
CA GLN A 15 14.97 -5.86 -14.42
C GLN A 15 16.05 -5.96 -13.34
N SER A 16 16.87 -4.91 -13.22
CA SER A 16 17.98 -4.84 -12.27
C SER A 16 17.69 -3.96 -11.06
N ASP A 17 16.63 -3.13 -11.12
CA ASP A 17 16.26 -2.23 -10.03
C ASP A 17 15.66 -3.04 -8.85
N PRO A 18 16.30 -3.00 -7.65
CA PRO A 18 15.79 -3.66 -6.46
C PRO A 18 14.38 -3.22 -6.05
N HIS A 19 13.99 -1.97 -6.31
CA HIS A 19 12.66 -1.47 -5.95
C HIS A 19 11.58 -2.13 -6.81
N GLU A 20 11.83 -2.23 -8.12
CA GLU A 20 10.94 -2.90 -9.07
C GLU A 20 10.88 -4.41 -8.80
N LEU A 21 12.02 -5.06 -8.57
CA LEU A 21 12.04 -6.48 -8.20
C LEU A 21 11.28 -6.76 -6.91
N THR A 22 11.40 -5.89 -5.90
CA THR A 22 10.63 -6.01 -4.66
C THR A 22 9.13 -5.88 -4.90
N ALA A 23 8.71 -4.97 -5.77
CA ALA A 23 7.31 -4.82 -6.13
C ALA A 23 6.75 -6.11 -6.77
N VAL A 24 7.48 -6.71 -7.71
CA VAL A 24 7.07 -7.98 -8.35
C VAL A 24 7.01 -9.12 -7.33
N VAL A 25 8.00 -9.25 -6.46
CA VAL A 25 8.00 -10.27 -5.39
C VAL A 25 6.82 -10.08 -4.43
N ARG A 26 6.47 -8.85 -4.08
CA ARG A 26 5.29 -8.57 -3.24
C ARG A 26 3.99 -9.02 -3.90
N VAL A 27 3.84 -8.82 -5.20
CA VAL A 27 2.69 -9.31 -5.97
C VAL A 27 2.64 -10.84 -5.96
N ALA A 28 3.77 -11.51 -6.22
CA ALA A 28 3.86 -12.97 -6.16
C ALA A 28 3.57 -13.54 -4.76
N LEU A 29 3.90 -12.79 -3.70
CA LEU A 29 3.57 -13.11 -2.31
C LEU A 29 2.18 -12.63 -1.88
N GLY A 30 1.37 -12.06 -2.77
CA GLY A 30 0.11 -11.39 -2.43
C GLY A 30 -0.81 -12.25 -1.57
N ARG A 31 -1.00 -13.54 -1.91
CA ARG A 31 -1.81 -14.48 -1.13
C ARG A 31 -1.29 -14.67 0.30
N ALA A 32 0.03 -14.79 0.47
CA ALA A 32 0.65 -14.97 1.78
C ALA A 32 0.54 -13.69 2.62
N ILE A 33 0.74 -12.52 2.00
CA ILE A 33 0.58 -11.21 2.64
C ILE A 33 -0.87 -11.02 3.09
N THR A 34 -1.86 -11.28 2.21
CA THR A 34 -3.27 -11.15 2.57
C THR A 34 -3.65 -12.08 3.72
N GLN A 35 -3.20 -13.33 3.70
CA GLN A 35 -3.48 -14.28 4.80
C GLN A 35 -2.80 -13.90 6.12
N GLN A 36 -1.64 -13.23 6.07
CA GLN A 36 -0.96 -12.74 7.27
C GLN A 36 -1.78 -11.66 7.99
N TRP A 37 -2.44 -10.77 7.24
CA TRP A 37 -3.24 -9.67 7.81
C TRP A 37 -4.71 -10.05 8.03
N PHE A 38 -5.26 -10.92 7.18
CA PHE A 38 -6.67 -11.31 7.16
C PHE A 38 -6.82 -12.84 7.14
N PRO A 39 -6.43 -13.53 8.22
CA PRO A 39 -6.50 -14.99 8.26
C PRO A 39 -7.95 -15.47 8.23
N GLY A 40 -8.30 -16.28 7.22
CA GLY A 40 -9.60 -16.96 7.14
C GLY A 40 -10.83 -16.04 7.05
N LYS A 41 -10.68 -14.78 6.64
CA LYS A 41 -11.79 -13.86 6.41
C LYS A 41 -12.16 -13.83 4.92
N ASP A 42 -13.44 -14.02 4.61
CA ASP A 42 -13.98 -13.83 3.25
C ASP A 42 -14.12 -12.34 2.89
N GLU A 43 -14.27 -11.48 3.91
CA GLU A 43 -14.41 -10.03 3.74
C GLU A 43 -13.24 -9.27 4.37
N VAL A 44 -12.59 -8.43 3.57
CA VAL A 44 -11.37 -7.71 3.93
C VAL A 44 -11.70 -6.24 4.16
N HIS A 45 -11.51 -5.79 5.40
CA HIS A 45 -11.70 -4.38 5.77
C HIS A 45 -10.36 -3.65 5.69
N VAL A 46 -10.19 -2.86 4.63
CA VAL A 46 -9.00 -2.01 4.43
C VAL A 46 -9.35 -0.54 4.55
N ILE A 47 -8.38 0.27 4.94
CA ILE A 47 -8.45 1.71 4.72
C ILE A 47 -8.13 1.95 3.23
N GLY A 48 -8.94 2.78 2.57
CA GLY A 48 -8.67 3.26 1.21
C GLY A 48 -8.28 4.73 1.21
N LEU A 49 -7.62 5.19 0.15
CA LEU A 49 -7.46 6.62 -0.12
C LEU A 49 -8.63 7.15 -0.94
N ASP A 50 -9.10 8.34 -0.60
CA ASP A 50 -10.04 9.07 -1.44
C ASP A 50 -9.40 9.45 -2.78
N THR A 51 -10.16 9.31 -3.87
CA THR A 51 -9.75 9.66 -5.24
C THR A 51 -9.10 11.06 -5.38
N PRO A 52 -9.63 12.15 -4.78
CA PRO A 52 -8.96 13.46 -4.81
C PRO A 52 -7.58 13.46 -4.14
N LEU A 53 -7.43 12.80 -2.99
CA LEU A 53 -6.15 12.75 -2.26
C LEU A 53 -5.12 11.93 -3.03
N GLU A 54 -5.55 10.81 -3.63
CA GLU A 54 -4.70 10.00 -4.49
C GLU A 54 -4.17 10.78 -5.71
N ARG A 55 -5.02 11.59 -6.36
CA ARG A 55 -4.58 12.45 -7.48
C ARG A 55 -3.53 13.47 -7.06
N LEU A 56 -3.68 14.07 -5.87
CA LEU A 56 -2.71 15.03 -5.34
C LEU A 56 -1.37 14.34 -5.01
N LEU A 57 -1.40 13.15 -4.43
CA LEU A 57 -0.20 12.34 -4.19
C LEU A 57 0.52 11.99 -5.50
N LEU A 58 -0.22 11.55 -6.52
CA LEU A 58 0.35 11.25 -7.83
C LEU A 58 0.95 12.47 -8.52
N GLN A 59 0.36 13.66 -8.33
CA GLN A 59 0.92 14.92 -8.84
C GLN A 59 2.20 15.32 -8.12
N ALA A 60 2.28 15.15 -6.79
CA ALA A 60 3.50 15.41 -6.04
C ALA A 60 4.67 14.50 -6.50
N LEU A 61 4.37 13.21 -6.79
CA LEU A 61 5.35 12.28 -7.36
C LEU A 61 5.85 12.70 -8.75
N GLN A 62 4.97 13.23 -9.61
CA GLN A 62 5.33 13.63 -10.97
C GLN A 62 6.00 15.00 -11.05
N GLY A 63 5.64 15.91 -10.14
CA GLY A 63 6.11 17.29 -10.14
C GLY A 63 7.47 17.52 -9.50
N GLY A 64 8.07 16.51 -8.84
CA GLY A 64 9.33 16.63 -8.10
C GLY A 64 9.28 17.56 -6.88
N GLY A 65 8.18 18.29 -6.69
CA GLY A 65 7.85 19.01 -5.47
C GLY A 65 7.20 18.05 -4.48
N GLY A 66 7.80 17.93 -3.30
CA GLY A 66 7.25 17.12 -2.21
C GLY A 66 5.84 17.54 -1.81
N LEU A 67 5.25 16.77 -0.90
CA LEU A 67 3.96 17.11 -0.31
C LEU A 67 4.00 18.52 0.30
N GLU A 68 3.05 19.37 -0.10
CA GLU A 68 2.80 20.64 0.57
C GLU A 68 2.58 20.40 2.07
N PRO A 69 3.20 21.18 2.98
CA PRO A 69 3.11 20.94 4.43
C PRO A 69 1.67 20.81 4.94
N GLY A 70 0.78 21.69 4.47
CA GLY A 70 -0.64 21.64 4.86
C GLY A 70 -1.39 20.43 4.32
N LEU A 71 -0.91 19.79 3.25
CA LEU A 71 -1.47 18.53 2.76
C LEU A 71 -0.92 17.34 3.55
N ALA A 72 0.36 17.37 3.92
CA ALA A 72 0.98 16.34 4.76
C ALA A 72 0.30 16.27 6.14
N ASP A 73 0.05 17.42 6.78
CA ASP A 73 -0.64 17.49 8.08
C ASP A 73 -2.07 16.94 7.99
N ARG A 74 -2.80 17.29 6.93
CA ARG A 74 -4.17 16.77 6.71
C ARG A 74 -4.16 15.28 6.49
N LEU A 75 -3.23 14.77 5.69
CA LEU A 75 -3.11 13.35 5.42
C LEU A 75 -2.76 12.57 6.70
N LEU A 76 -1.87 13.11 7.54
CA LEU A 76 -1.56 12.53 8.86
C LEU A 76 -2.80 12.49 9.77
N ALA A 77 -3.54 13.60 9.87
CA ALA A 77 -4.75 13.66 10.68
C ALA A 77 -5.82 12.66 10.21
N GLN A 78 -6.07 12.59 8.89
CA GLN A 78 -7.02 11.63 8.32
C GLN A 78 -6.58 10.18 8.49
N THR A 79 -5.27 9.91 8.38
CA THR A 79 -4.71 8.58 8.61
C THR A 79 -4.89 8.16 10.07
N GLN A 80 -4.64 9.05 11.03
CA GLN A 80 -4.86 8.79 12.46
C GLN A 80 -6.34 8.52 12.75
N GLU A 81 -7.25 9.30 12.17
CA GLU A 81 -8.68 9.08 12.34
C GLU A 81 -9.14 7.73 11.75
N ALA A 82 -8.62 7.37 10.58
CA ALA A 82 -8.90 6.07 9.96
C ALA A 82 -8.33 4.89 10.76
N LEU A 83 -7.14 5.06 11.36
CA LEU A 83 -6.54 4.09 12.28
C LEU A 83 -7.41 3.88 13.52
N SER A 84 -7.84 4.96 14.18
CA SER A 84 -8.73 4.88 15.34
C SER A 84 -10.05 4.17 15.01
N ARG A 85 -10.62 4.42 13.83
CA ARG A 85 -11.81 3.69 13.36
C ARG A 85 -11.55 2.19 13.16
N GLN A 86 -10.44 1.82 12.55
CA GLN A 86 -10.03 0.42 12.36
C GLN A 86 -9.83 -0.29 13.70
N GLU A 87 -9.19 0.37 14.67
CA GLU A 87 -9.01 -0.14 16.04
C GLU A 87 -10.37 -0.36 16.73
N MET A 88 -11.30 0.58 16.62
CA MET A 88 -12.66 0.43 17.15
C MET A 88 -13.43 -0.73 16.52
N LEU A 89 -13.15 -1.05 15.25
CA LEU A 89 -13.74 -2.17 14.52
C LEU A 89 -13.02 -3.51 14.79
N GLY A 90 -11.92 -3.50 15.55
CA GLY A 90 -11.08 -4.70 15.76
C GLY A 90 -10.47 -5.23 14.46
N ALA A 91 -10.33 -4.37 13.45
CA ALA A 91 -9.82 -4.71 12.13
C ALA A 91 -8.35 -4.27 12.00
N PRO A 92 -7.55 -4.97 11.19
CA PRO A 92 -6.12 -4.70 11.07
C PRO A 92 -5.88 -3.39 10.28
N PRO A 93 -4.93 -2.54 10.71
CA PRO A 93 -4.65 -1.24 10.11
C PRO A 93 -3.89 -1.36 8.77
N VAL A 94 -4.56 -1.90 7.76
CA VAL A 94 -4.03 -2.08 6.41
C VAL A 94 -4.57 -0.97 5.51
N LEU A 95 -3.65 -0.21 4.90
CA LEU A 95 -3.99 0.79 3.88
C LEU A 95 -3.74 0.19 2.50
N LEU A 96 -4.79 0.16 1.67
CA LEU A 96 -4.72 -0.25 0.27
C LEU A 96 -4.49 0.98 -0.60
N VAL A 97 -3.40 0.95 -1.37
CA VAL A 97 -3.03 2.03 -2.29
C VAL A 97 -2.57 1.52 -3.63
N LYS A 98 -2.73 2.34 -4.68
CA LYS A 98 -2.15 2.04 -5.98
C LYS A 98 -0.62 1.98 -5.90
N PRO A 99 0.03 1.12 -6.72
CA PRO A 99 1.49 0.93 -6.68
C PRO A 99 2.30 2.22 -6.76
N ARG A 100 1.85 3.17 -7.57
CA ARG A 100 2.53 4.47 -7.74
C ARG A 100 2.47 5.36 -6.50
N ALA A 101 1.42 5.29 -5.69
CA ALA A 101 1.27 6.12 -4.49
C ALA A 101 1.92 5.49 -3.24
N ALA A 102 2.24 4.20 -3.27
CA ALA A 102 2.82 3.47 -2.14
C ALA A 102 4.16 4.07 -1.66
N THR A 103 4.97 4.61 -2.58
CA THR A 103 6.27 5.22 -2.25
C THR A 103 6.15 6.41 -1.30
N ILE A 104 5.15 7.28 -1.46
CA ILE A 104 4.93 8.41 -0.54
C ILE A 104 4.45 7.92 0.83
N ILE A 105 3.61 6.88 0.86
CA ILE A 105 2.98 6.42 2.10
C ILE A 105 3.96 5.70 3.00
N VAL A 106 4.88 4.91 2.44
CA VAL A 106 5.94 4.26 3.23
C VAL A 106 6.82 5.29 3.93
N SER A 107 6.89 6.54 3.45
CA SER A 107 7.63 7.62 4.11
C SER A 107 6.83 8.36 5.20
N LEU A 108 5.58 8.00 5.46
CA LEU A 108 4.80 8.59 6.55
C LEU A 108 5.22 7.99 7.90
N PRO A 109 5.40 8.81 8.95
CA PRO A 109 5.72 8.34 10.29
C PRO A 109 4.46 7.75 10.97
N ALA A 110 3.95 6.63 10.45
CA ALA A 110 2.85 5.86 11.02
C ALA A 110 3.34 4.42 11.27
N PRO A 111 4.03 4.14 12.40
CA PRO A 111 4.71 2.86 12.64
C PRO A 111 3.80 1.63 12.68
N GLN A 112 2.48 1.85 12.74
CA GLN A 112 1.44 0.81 12.82
C GLN A 112 0.63 0.63 11.53
N LEU A 113 0.95 1.37 10.46
CA LEU A 113 0.21 1.29 9.19
C LEU A 113 0.91 0.33 8.21
N ALA A 114 0.24 -0.74 7.81
CA ALA A 114 0.72 -1.62 6.76
C ALA A 114 0.22 -1.16 5.39
N ALA A 115 1.09 -0.57 4.56
CA ALA A 115 0.75 -0.19 3.19
C ALA A 115 0.88 -1.40 2.25
N VAL A 116 -0.25 -1.95 1.80
CA VAL A 116 -0.30 -3.04 0.82
C VAL A 116 -0.61 -2.47 -0.56
N SER A 117 0.28 -2.73 -1.52
CA SER A 117 0.06 -2.42 -2.94
C SER A 117 -0.36 -3.69 -3.65
N GLY A 118 -1.56 -3.72 -4.21
CA GLY A 118 -2.07 -4.83 -5.02
C GLY A 118 -2.91 -4.32 -6.20
N PRO A 119 -3.11 -5.13 -7.26
CA PRO A 119 -4.07 -4.79 -8.29
C PRO A 119 -5.47 -4.71 -7.66
N VAL A 120 -6.12 -3.56 -7.81
CA VAL A 120 -7.53 -3.40 -7.45
C VAL A 120 -8.34 -4.09 -8.54
N GLU A 121 -8.67 -5.36 -8.36
CA GLU A 121 -9.80 -5.93 -9.08
C GLU A 121 -11.05 -5.27 -8.50
N SER A 122 -11.57 -4.28 -9.23
CA SER A 122 -12.91 -3.75 -9.02
C SER A 122 -13.91 -4.90 -9.08
N GLY A 123 -14.32 -5.37 -7.91
CA GLY A 123 -15.46 -6.25 -7.73
C GLY A 123 -16.44 -5.57 -6.79
N THR A 124 -17.43 -4.90 -7.37
CA THR A 124 -18.78 -4.75 -6.80
C THR A 124 -19.22 -6.14 -6.33
N VAL A 125 -19.62 -6.38 -5.07
CA VAL A 125 -20.85 -5.99 -4.37
C VAL A 125 -20.56 -5.98 -2.87
#